data_AF-A0AAE3JAV1-F1
#
_entry.id   AF-A0AAE3JAV1-F1
#
_cell.length_a   1.000
_cell.length_b   1.000
_cell.length_c   1.000
_cell.angle_alpha   90.00
_cell.angle_beta   90.00
_cell.angle_gamma   90.00
#
_symmetry.space_group_name_H-M   'P 1'
#
loop_
_entity.id
_entity.type
_entity.pdbx_description
1 polymer ?
#
loop_
_entity_poly.entity_id
_entity_poly.type
_entity_poly.pdbx_seq_one_letter_code
_entity_poly.pdbx_strand_id
1 'polypeptide(L)'
;MKCVKRRLTKRIDKTYNDKFYKTNKKLMDILSEGEQWGHKPANQEYAKEKVKEFYRELKSTKERKEYIDRGSRLSYVHLLVNVKYAFMKSDFIWVCHELQDILHYEDIFQNRIKYNVLDLIEEYIGEK
;
A
#
# COMPACT_ATOMS: atom_id res chain seq x y z
N MET A 1 12.72 -14.91 -40.78
CA MET A 1 12.52 -13.85 -39.75
C MET A 1 11.23 -13.09 -40.06
N LYS A 2 10.20 -13.19 -39.20
CA LYS A 2 9.07 -12.26 -39.20
C LYS A 2 9.04 -11.59 -37.83
N CYS A 3 9.42 -10.31 -37.82
CA CYS A 3 9.46 -9.47 -36.64
C CYS A 3 8.02 -9.19 -36.19
N VAL A 4 7.54 -9.96 -35.21
CA VAL A 4 6.28 -9.67 -34.51
C VAL A 4 6.56 -8.47 -33.62
N LYS A 5 6.28 -7.26 -34.12
CA LYS A 5 6.26 -6.05 -33.28
C LYS A 5 5.28 -6.30 -32.14
N ARG A 6 5.85 -6.62 -30.98
CA ARG A 6 5.18 -6.78 -29.70
C ARG A 6 4.17 -5.66 -29.53
N ARG A 7 2.88 -6.02 -29.57
CA ARG A 7 1.74 -5.15 -29.25
C ARG A 7 1.67 -4.97 -27.72
N LEU A 8 2.80 -4.66 -27.08
CA LEU A 8 2.98 -4.58 -25.61
C LEU A 8 2.70 -3.19 -25.04
N THR A 9 2.48 -2.18 -25.87
CA THR A 9 2.31 -0.78 -25.45
C THR A 9 0.85 -0.31 -25.38
N LYS A 10 -0.13 -1.23 -25.26
CA LYS A 10 -1.55 -0.84 -25.14
C LYS A 10 -2.33 -1.44 -23.97
N ARG A 11 -1.70 -2.23 -23.09
CA ARG A 11 -2.40 -2.88 -21.94
C ARG A 11 -2.24 -2.17 -20.60
N ILE A 12 -1.31 -1.23 -20.47
CA ILE A 12 -1.00 -0.60 -19.17
C ILE A 12 -1.85 0.65 -18.92
N ASP A 13 -2.30 1.36 -19.96
CA ASP A 13 -2.91 2.70 -19.77
C ASP A 13 -4.42 2.76 -19.54
N LYS A 14 -5.18 1.68 -19.78
CA LYS A 14 -6.66 1.76 -19.65
C LYS A 14 -7.20 1.52 -18.23
N THR A 15 -6.36 1.00 -17.34
CA THR A 15 -6.66 0.73 -15.92
C THR A 15 -6.41 1.93 -15.00
N TYR A 16 -5.74 2.98 -15.49
CA TYR A 16 -5.41 4.18 -14.71
C TYR A 16 -6.59 5.11 -14.43
N ASN A 17 -7.77 4.84 -15.02
CA ASN A 17 -8.98 5.64 -14.85
C ASN A 17 -10.09 4.88 -14.09
N ASP A 18 -9.70 3.93 -13.24
CA ASP A 18 -10.61 3.11 -12.44
C ASP A 18 -10.73 3.69 -11.01
N LYS A 19 -11.86 3.44 -10.34
CA LYS A 19 -12.17 3.84 -8.96
C LYS A 19 -11.00 3.58 -8.00
N PHE A 20 -10.28 2.48 -8.22
CA PHE A 20 -9.12 2.08 -7.45
C PHE A 20 -7.95 3.07 -7.52
N TYR A 21 -7.74 3.78 -8.62
CA TYR A 21 -6.68 4.79 -8.70
C TYR A 21 -6.94 5.96 -7.75
N LYS A 22 -8.19 6.47 -7.72
CA LYS A 22 -8.59 7.54 -6.80
C LYS A 22 -8.47 7.10 -5.34
N THR A 23 -8.88 5.86 -5.06
CA THR A 23 -8.73 5.28 -3.73
C THR A 23 -7.26 5.09 -3.35
N ASN A 24 -6.40 4.61 -4.27
CA ASN A 24 -4.96 4.47 -4.03
C ASN A 24 -4.31 5.81 -3.72
N LYS A 25 -4.67 6.85 -4.49
CA LYS A 25 -4.20 8.21 -4.24
C LYS A 25 -4.60 8.70 -2.86
N LYS A 26 -5.87 8.52 -2.46
CA LYS A 26 -6.33 8.89 -1.12
C LYS A 26 -5.55 8.18 -0.01
N LEU A 27 -5.31 6.87 -0.17
CA LEU A 27 -4.50 6.10 0.77
C LEU A 27 -3.04 6.59 0.82
N MET A 28 -2.46 6.92 -0.33
CA MET A 28 -1.11 7.48 -0.44
C MET A 28 -1.04 8.83 0.29
N ASP A 29 -1.99 9.74 0.03
CA ASP A 29 -2.04 11.07 0.64
C ASP A 29 -2.08 10.99 2.18
N ILE A 30 -2.86 10.06 2.75
CA ILE A 30 -2.91 9.82 4.21
C ILE A 30 -1.53 9.43 4.76
N LEU A 31 -0.83 8.51 4.09
CA LEU A 31 0.48 8.03 4.54
C LEU A 31 1.57 9.09 4.35
N SER A 32 1.54 9.85 3.26
CA SER A 32 2.48 10.95 3.01
C SER A 32 2.37 12.04 4.08
N GLU A 33 1.16 12.33 4.59
CA GLU A 33 1.00 13.21 5.75
C GLU A 33 1.67 12.63 7.01
N GLY A 34 1.54 11.33 7.24
CA GLY A 34 2.13 10.65 8.40
C GLY A 34 3.66 10.53 8.34
N GLU A 35 4.24 10.36 7.15
CA GLU A 35 5.69 10.33 6.92
C GLU A 35 6.37 11.67 7.27
N GLN A 36 5.61 12.78 7.26
CA GLN A 36 6.07 14.08 7.78
C GLN A 36 7.38 14.57 7.14
N TRP A 37 7.57 14.31 5.84
CA TRP A 37 8.83 14.63 5.16
C TRP A 37 9.19 16.12 5.32
N GLY A 38 10.35 16.39 5.92
CA GLY A 38 10.85 17.75 6.15
C GLY A 38 10.27 18.47 7.38
N HIS A 39 9.33 17.88 8.12
CA HIS A 39 8.80 18.47 9.35
C HIS A 39 9.67 18.13 10.57
N LYS A 40 10.01 19.15 11.36
CA LYS A 40 10.71 18.99 12.65
C LYS A 40 10.03 19.86 13.73
N PRO A 41 9.83 19.33 14.96
CA PRO A 41 10.15 17.96 15.39
C PRO A 41 9.16 16.93 14.82
N ALA A 42 9.67 15.72 14.54
CA ALA A 42 8.88 14.61 14.03
C ALA A 42 7.89 14.11 15.11
N ASN A 43 6.62 13.91 14.75
CA ASN A 43 5.57 13.50 15.67
C ASN A 43 5.12 12.06 15.42
N GLN A 44 5.60 11.13 16.24
CA GLN A 44 5.28 9.71 16.11
C GLN A 44 3.80 9.39 16.41
N GLU A 45 3.16 10.12 17.31
CA GLU A 45 1.74 9.91 17.62
C GLU A 45 0.85 10.36 16.45
N TYR A 46 1.19 11.48 15.81
CA TYR A 46 0.51 11.92 14.59
C TYR A 46 0.66 10.89 13.45
N ALA A 47 1.87 10.35 13.25
CA ALA A 47 2.09 9.30 12.27
C ALA A 47 1.26 8.05 12.58
N LYS A 48 1.20 7.64 13.86
CA LYS A 48 0.37 6.52 14.30
C LYS A 48 -1.12 6.74 14.01
N GLU A 49 -1.64 7.93 14.24
CA GLU A 49 -3.02 8.27 13.88
C GLU A 49 -3.26 8.20 12.36
N LYS A 50 -2.28 8.59 11.54
CA LYS A 50 -2.36 8.42 10.09
C LYS A 50 -2.34 6.96 9.65
N VAL A 51 -1.59 6.09 10.32
CA VAL A 51 -1.68 4.64 10.06
C VAL A 51 -3.07 4.09 10.42
N LYS A 52 -3.69 4.54 11.53
CA LYS A 52 -5.08 4.17 11.87
C LYS A 52 -6.08 4.66 10.84
N GLU A 53 -5.94 5.90 10.37
CA GLU A 53 -6.77 6.46 9.30
C GLU A 53 -6.65 5.65 8.02
N PHE A 54 -5.42 5.32 7.61
CA PHE A 54 -5.13 4.46 6.47
C PHE A 54 -5.81 3.09 6.62
N TYR A 55 -5.70 2.45 7.79
CA TYR A 55 -6.31 1.16 8.07
C TYR A 55 -7.83 1.19 7.90
N ARG A 56 -8.51 2.18 8.50
CA ARG A 56 -9.97 2.32 8.42
C ARG A 56 -10.41 2.55 6.98
N GLU A 57 -9.70 3.40 6.26
CA GLU A 57 -9.97 3.67 4.84
C GLU A 57 -9.78 2.40 4.01
N LEU A 58 -8.63 1.71 4.13
CA LEU A 58 -8.33 0.47 3.40
C LEU A 58 -9.38 -0.61 3.68
N LYS A 59 -9.74 -0.82 4.94
CA LYS A 59 -10.76 -1.81 5.37
C LYS A 59 -12.10 -1.55 4.67
N SER A 60 -12.49 -0.27 4.52
CA SER A 60 -13.75 0.13 3.87
C SER A 60 -13.78 -0.08 2.35
N THR A 61 -12.62 -0.26 1.71
CA THR A 61 -12.53 -0.42 0.25
C THR A 61 -13.05 -1.78 -0.20
N LYS A 62 -13.63 -1.83 -1.40
CA LYS A 62 -13.94 -3.13 -2.04
C LYS A 62 -12.66 -3.76 -2.56
N GLU A 63 -12.61 -5.08 -2.58
CA GLU A 63 -11.50 -5.80 -3.17
C GLU A 63 -11.65 -5.89 -4.68
N ARG A 64 -10.52 -6.07 -5.36
CA ARG A 64 -10.51 -6.34 -6.79
C ARG A 64 -10.99 -7.78 -7.02
N LYS A 65 -12.05 -7.92 -7.82
CA LYS A 65 -12.60 -9.23 -8.20
C LYS A 65 -11.66 -10.02 -9.11
N GLU A 66 -10.96 -9.31 -9.98
CA GLU A 66 -10.05 -9.89 -10.97
C GLU A 66 -8.63 -9.99 -10.40
N TYR A 67 -8.05 -11.17 -10.55
CA TYR A 67 -6.66 -11.40 -10.22
C TYR A 67 -5.76 -10.68 -11.23
N ILE A 68 -4.83 -9.85 -10.74
CA ILE A 68 -3.80 -9.23 -11.59
C ILE A 68 -2.50 -9.99 -11.40
N ASP A 69 -2.08 -10.68 -12.45
CA ASP A 69 -0.77 -11.32 -12.52
C ASP A 69 0.32 -10.30 -12.88
N ARG A 70 1.18 -9.97 -11.90
CA ARG A 70 2.37 -9.13 -12.10
C ARG A 70 3.67 -9.94 -12.09
N GLY A 71 3.58 -11.26 -12.24
CA GLY A 71 4.73 -12.17 -12.33
C GLY A 71 4.94 -12.96 -11.06
N SER A 72 5.44 -12.32 -10.00
CA SER A 72 5.59 -12.99 -8.70
C SER A 72 4.35 -12.81 -7.84
N ARG A 73 3.78 -13.92 -7.36
CA ARG A 73 2.64 -13.87 -6.42
C ARG A 73 3.04 -13.39 -5.04
N LEU A 74 4.32 -13.48 -4.70
CA LEU A 74 4.90 -13.24 -3.38
C LEU A 74 5.80 -12.01 -3.35
N SER A 75 5.83 -11.20 -4.42
CA SER A 75 6.63 -9.97 -4.43
C SER A 75 6.27 -9.10 -3.22
N TYR A 76 4.99 -8.89 -2.89
CA TYR A 76 4.61 -8.10 -1.72
C TYR A 76 5.11 -8.59 -0.34
N VAL A 77 5.59 -9.83 -0.22
CA VAL A 77 6.01 -10.40 1.08
C VAL A 77 7.23 -9.68 1.66
N HIS A 78 8.21 -9.31 0.83
CA HIS A 78 9.38 -8.57 1.34
C HIS A 78 8.98 -7.18 1.87
N LEU A 79 8.00 -6.53 1.24
CA LEU A 79 7.47 -5.26 1.72
C LEU A 79 6.75 -5.41 3.07
N LEU A 80 5.97 -6.48 3.25
CA LEU A 80 5.33 -6.78 4.54
C LEU A 80 6.36 -7.00 5.66
N VAL A 81 7.50 -7.64 5.36
CA VAL A 81 8.58 -7.82 6.32
C VAL A 81 9.15 -6.47 6.77
N ASN A 82 9.32 -5.52 5.85
CA ASN A 82 9.79 -4.18 6.20
C ASN A 82 8.78 -3.42 7.07
N VAL A 83 7.49 -3.45 6.70
CA VAL A 83 6.42 -2.85 7.51
C VAL A 83 6.42 -3.43 8.93
N LYS A 84 6.52 -4.76 9.06
CA LYS A 84 6.61 -5.43 10.36
C LYS A 84 7.84 -4.98 11.14
N TYR A 85 8.99 -4.86 10.49
CA TYR A 85 10.21 -4.38 11.13
C TYR A 85 10.07 -2.94 11.64
N ALA A 86 9.49 -2.03 10.85
CA ALA A 86 9.20 -0.66 11.28
C ALA A 86 8.26 -0.61 12.49
N PHE A 87 7.20 -1.43 12.49
CA PHE A 87 6.32 -1.59 13.65
C PHE A 87 7.05 -2.10 14.89
N MET A 88 7.94 -3.10 14.76
CA MET A 88 8.76 -3.60 15.87
C MET A 88 9.68 -2.53 16.46
N LYS A 89 10.06 -1.52 15.67
CA LYS A 89 10.81 -0.35 16.15
C LYS A 89 9.94 0.75 16.75
N SER A 90 8.62 0.61 16.70
CA SER A 90 7.66 1.65 17.08
C SER A 90 7.90 2.98 16.35
N ASP A 91 8.43 2.91 15.12
CA ASP A 91 8.68 4.07 14.27
C ASP A 91 7.55 4.18 13.24
N PHE A 92 6.49 4.89 13.61
CA PHE A 92 5.28 5.03 12.80
C PHE A 92 5.49 5.90 11.56
N ILE A 93 6.46 6.80 11.59
CA ILE A 93 6.89 7.55 10.39
C ILE A 93 7.47 6.58 9.37
N TRP A 94 8.33 5.66 9.81
CA TRP A 94 8.86 4.62 8.95
C TRP A 94 7.79 3.63 8.50
N VAL A 95 6.83 3.27 9.36
CA VAL A 95 5.67 2.47 8.95
C VAL A 95 4.90 3.15 7.81
N CYS A 96 4.65 4.46 7.90
CA CYS A 96 4.01 5.20 6.82
C CYS A 96 4.78 5.08 5.51
N HIS A 97 6.11 5.18 5.55
CA HIS A 97 6.97 5.02 4.38
C HIS A 97 6.84 3.61 3.76
N GLU A 98 7.00 2.55 4.55
CA GLU A 98 6.94 1.16 4.04
C GLU A 98 5.55 0.79 3.51
N LEU A 99 4.47 1.36 4.08
CA LEU A 99 3.12 1.19 3.55
C LEU A 99 2.94 1.91 2.19
N GLN A 100 3.58 3.06 1.98
CA GLN A 100 3.57 3.75 0.68
C GLN A 100 4.26 2.89 -0.39
N ASP A 101 5.34 2.19 -0.05
CA ASP A 101 6.01 1.27 -0.97
C ASP A 101 5.07 0.15 -1.43
N ILE A 102 4.23 -0.41 -0.53
CA ILE A 102 3.20 -1.38 -0.93
C ILE A 102 2.22 -0.76 -1.93
N LEU A 103 1.72 0.46 -1.68
CA LEU A 103 0.80 1.14 -2.60
C LEU A 103 1.43 1.48 -3.96
N HIS A 104 2.76 1.67 -3.99
CA HIS A 104 3.50 2.03 -5.19
C HIS A 104 3.77 0.80 -6.06
N TYR A 105 4.30 -0.27 -5.47
CA TYR A 105 4.75 -1.44 -6.22
C TYR A 105 3.65 -2.48 -6.44
N GLU A 106 2.69 -2.58 -5.53
CA GLU A 106 1.70 -3.64 -5.49
C GLU A 106 0.28 -3.12 -5.70
N ASP A 107 -0.62 -4.01 -6.15
CA ASP A 107 -2.05 -3.71 -6.12
C ASP A 107 -2.62 -4.16 -4.77
N ILE A 108 -2.61 -3.24 -3.80
CA ILE A 108 -3.06 -3.50 -2.42
C ILE A 108 -4.51 -4.02 -2.37
N PHE A 109 -5.34 -3.75 -3.39
CA PHE A 109 -6.75 -4.17 -3.42
C PHE A 109 -6.95 -5.64 -3.81
N GLN A 110 -5.88 -6.36 -4.16
CA GLN A 110 -5.96 -7.82 -4.27
C GLN A 110 -6.13 -8.43 -2.87
N ASN A 111 -7.14 -9.30 -2.70
CA ASN A 111 -7.49 -9.93 -1.41
C ASN A 111 -6.27 -10.32 -0.56
N ARG A 112 -5.33 -11.08 -1.14
CA ARG A 112 -4.15 -11.59 -0.41
C ARG A 112 -3.29 -10.47 0.19
N ILE A 113 -3.15 -9.36 -0.53
CA ILE A 113 -2.30 -8.23 -0.09
C ILE A 113 -3.08 -7.41 0.92
N LYS A 114 -4.33 -7.05 0.60
CA LYS A 114 -5.22 -6.29 1.47
C LYS A 114 -5.31 -6.91 2.87
N TYR A 115 -5.69 -8.18 2.96
CA TYR A 115 -5.90 -8.84 4.25
C TYR A 115 -4.60 -9.01 5.02
N ASN A 116 -3.49 -9.37 4.36
CA ASN A 116 -2.20 -9.46 5.06
C ASN A 116 -1.71 -8.09 5.58
N VAL A 117 -1.96 -7.00 4.87
CA VAL A 117 -1.65 -5.64 5.36
C VAL A 117 -2.57 -5.27 6.53
N LEU A 118 -3.88 -5.54 6.43
CA LEU A 118 -4.83 -5.26 7.51
C LEU A 118 -4.48 -6.04 8.77
N ASP A 119 -4.29 -7.36 8.67
CA ASP A 119 -3.95 -8.23 9.80
C ASP A 119 -2.64 -7.79 10.48
N LEU A 120 -1.63 -7.40 9.69
CA LEU A 120 -0.37 -6.88 10.22
C LEU A 120 -0.59 -5.56 10.98
N ILE A 121 -1.42 -4.66 10.46
CA ILE A 121 -1.75 -3.43 11.16
C ILE A 121 -2.52 -3.73 12.46
N GLU A 122 -3.52 -4.63 12.44
CA GLU A 122 -4.29 -5.00 13.63
C GLU A 122 -3.39 -5.57 14.74
N GLU A 123 -2.37 -6.38 14.39
CA GLU A 123 -1.38 -6.94 15.32
C GLU A 123 -0.68 -5.86 16.17
N TYR A 124 -0.37 -4.71 15.58
CA TYR A 124 0.46 -3.68 16.22
C TYR A 124 -0.31 -2.46 16.75
N ILE A 125 -1.46 -2.14 16.16
CA ILE A 125 -2.23 -0.93 16.53
C ILE A 125 -3.47 -1.26 17.37
N GLY A 126 -3.89 -2.53 17.43
CA GLY A 126 -4.98 -3.00 18.28
C GLY A 126 -6.38 -2.56 17.83
N GLU A 127 -6.53 -2.13 16.58
CA GLU A 127 -7.85 -1.92 15.97
C GLU A 127 -8.44 -3.31 15.61
N LYS A 128 -9.70 -3.58 15.96
CA LYS A 128 -10.45 -4.81 15.58
C LYS A 128 -11.71 -4.42 14.82
#